data_AF-A0A942RGJ2-F1
#
_entry.id   AF-A0A942RGJ2-F1
#
_cell.length_a   1.000
_cell.length_b   1.000
_cell.length_c   1.000
_cell.angle_alpha   90.00
_cell.angle_beta   90.00
_cell.angle_gamma   90.00
#
_symmetry.space_group_name_H-M   'P 1'
#
loop_
_entity.id
_entity.type
_entity.pdbx_description
1 polymer ?
#
loop_
_entity_poly.entity_id
_entity_poly.type
_entity_poly.pdbx_seq_one_letter_code
_entity_poly.pdbx_strand_id
1 'polypeptide(L)' 'MFLTVPEFNRITGNSRSLTYKLIKSGAIPASRFGSAIRIPVSYLAGLDENFQR' A
#
# COMPACT_ATOMS: atom_id res chain seq x y z
N MET A 1 -3.96 -2.76 -12.08
CA MET A 1 -4.35 -1.41 -11.62
C MET A 1 -3.46 -1.04 -10.42
N PHE A 2 -3.04 0.22 -10.31
CA PHE A 2 -2.13 0.68 -9.24
C PHE A 2 -2.72 1.90 -8.53
N LEU A 3 -2.42 2.03 -7.24
CA LEU A 3 -2.78 3.15 -6.40
C LEU A 3 -1.55 3.96 -6.04
N THR A 4 -1.73 5.26 -5.89
CA THR A 4 -0.72 6.11 -5.24
C THR A 4 -0.74 5.88 -3.72
N VAL A 5 0.35 6.25 -3.03
CA VAL A 5 0.41 6.23 -1.56
C VAL A 5 -0.77 6.96 -0.89
N PRO A 6 -1.16 8.20 -1.29
CA PRO A 6 -2.32 8.86 -0.69
C PRO A 6 -3.64 8.13 -0.93
N GLU A 7 -3.86 7.52 -2.09
CA GLU A 7 -5.06 6.72 -2.35
C GLU A 7 -5.10 5.46 -1.47
N PHE A 8 -3.97 4.74 -1.39
CA PHE A 8 -3.84 3.57 -0.52
C PHE A 8 -4.16 3.93 0.93
N ASN A 9 -3.63 5.04 1.43
CA ASN A 9 -3.87 5.49 2.81
C ASN A 9 -5.34 5.86 3.06
N ARG A 10 -6.06 6.39 2.07
CA ARG A 10 -7.50 6.67 2.20
C ARG A 10 -8.32 5.40 2.36
N ILE A 11 -7.88 4.30 1.74
CA ILE A 11 -8.56 3.01 1.80
C ILE A 11 -8.21 2.27 3.10
N THR A 12 -6.93 2.21 3.46
CA THR A 12 -6.49 1.41 4.60
C THR A 12 -6.48 2.18 5.93
N GLY A 13 -6.72 3.50 5.92
CA GLY A 13 -6.61 4.35 7.10
C GLY A 13 -5.19 4.55 7.62
N ASN A 14 -4.16 4.09 6.89
CA ASN A 14 -2.78 4.16 7.35
C ASN A 14 -2.23 5.60 7.29
N SER A 15 -1.43 5.95 8.30
CA SER A 15 -0.64 7.17 8.25
C SER A 15 0.42 7.10 7.15
N ARG A 16 0.72 8.23 6.51
CA ARG A 16 1.75 8.31 5.46
C ARG A 16 3.07 7.69 5.91
N SER A 17 3.58 8.06 7.09
CA SER A 17 4.84 7.55 7.63
C SER A 17 4.86 6.04 7.81
N LEU A 18 3.74 5.46 8.26
CA LEU A 18 3.60 4.01 8.41
C LEU A 18 3.66 3.31 7.05
N THR A 19 2.92 3.80 6.06
CA THR A 19 2.92 3.24 4.70
C THR A 19 4.32 3.26 4.08
N TYR A 20 5.06 4.37 4.19
CA TYR A 20 6.45 4.42 3.72
C TYR A 20 7.38 3.47 4.48
N LYS A 21 7.18 3.31 5.80
CA LYS A 21 7.95 2.36 6.61
C LYS A 21 7.71 0.92 6.14
N LEU A 22 6.44 0.56 5.90
CA LEU A 22 6.04 -0.78 5.42
C LEU A 22 6.51 -1.06 3.99
N ILE A 23 6.50 -0.06 3.11
CA ILE A 23 7.10 -0.16 1.78
C ILE A 23 8.61 -0.40 1.91
N LYS A 24 9.29 0.38 2.75
CA LYS A 24 10.75 0.28 2.96
C LYS A 24 11.14 -1.07 3.57
N SER A 25 10.30 -1.63 4.45
CA SER A 25 10.54 -2.95 5.04
C SER A 25 10.14 -4.12 4.12
N GLY A 26 9.55 -3.83 2.95
CA GLY A 26 9.09 -4.85 2.00
C GLY A 26 7.75 -5.52 2.38
N ALA A 27 7.07 -5.04 3.43
CA ALA A 27 5.78 -5.58 3.86
C ALA A 27 4.63 -5.20 2.92
N ILE A 28 4.73 -4.02 2.30
CA ILE A 28 3.82 -3.59 1.23
C ILE A 28 4.60 -3.63 -0.09
N PRO A 29 4.14 -4.42 -1.08
CA PRO A 29 4.73 -4.40 -2.41
C PRO A 29 4.47 -3.03 -3.04
N ALA A 30 5.52 -2.36 -3.50
CA ALA A 30 5.39 -1.11 -4.22
C ALA A 30 6.45 -0.99 -5.31
N SER A 31 6.10 -0.31 -6.40
CA SER A 31 7.00 -0.03 -7.51
C SER A 31 7.16 1.48 -7.66
N ARG A 32 8.40 1.93 -7.90
CA ARG A 32 8.69 3.32 -8.20
C ARG A 32 8.55 3.55 -9.71
N PHE A 33 7.70 4.50 -10.08
CA PHE A 33 7.49 4.95 -11.45
C PHE A 33 7.85 6.44 -11.53
N GLY A 34 9.08 6.73 -11.95
CA GLY A 34 9.65 8.07 -11.86
C GLY A 34 9.72 8.54 -10.41
N SER A 35 9.14 9.70 -10.11
CA SER A 35 9.07 10.26 -8.76
C SER A 35 7.90 9.71 -7.91
N ALA A 36 7.00 8.92 -8.50
CA ALA A 36 5.82 8.40 -7.82
C ALA A 36 6.03 6.95 -7.33
N ILE A 37 5.43 6.64 -6.18
CA ILE A 37 5.32 5.26 -5.68
C ILE A 37 3.93 4.75 -6.00
N ARG A 38 3.87 3.53 -6.54
CA ARG A 38 2.65 2.83 -6.93
C ARG A 38 2.53 1.52 -6.19
N ILE A 39 1.35 1.26 -5.62
CA ILE A 39 1.01 0.05 -4.87
C ILE A 39 -0.01 -0.73 -5.71
N PRO A 40 0.18 -2.04 -5.95
CA PRO A 40 -0.77 -2.83 -6.72
C PRO A 40 -2.09 -2.98 -5.96
N VAL A 41 -3.22 -2.75 -6.63
CA VAL A 41 -4.56 -2.90 -6.01
C VAL A 41 -4.78 -4.31 -5.46
N SER A 42 -4.18 -5.34 -6.10
CA SER A 42 -4.30 -6.73 -5.67
C SER A 42 -3.81 -6.98 -4.24
N TYR A 43 -2.92 -6.13 -3.72
CA TYR A 43 -2.47 -6.23 -2.32
C TYR A 43 -3.61 -5.92 -1.33
N LEU A 44 -4.56 -5.05 -1.70
CA LEU A 44 -5.72 -4.75 -0.85
C LEU A 44 -6.64 -5.96 -0.67
N ALA A 45 -6.83 -6.77 -1.72
CA ALA A 45 -7.67 -7.97 -1.64
C ALA A 45 -7.13 -8.97 -0.59
N GLY A 46 -5.81 -9.13 -0.50
CA GLY A 46 -5.19 -10.00 0.49
C GLY A 46 -5.17 -9.44 1.92
N LEU A 47 -5.43 -8.14 2.12
CA LEU A 47 -5.56 -7.54 3.45
C LEU A 47 -6.91 -7.85 4.08
N ASP A 48 -7.98 -7.87 3.30
CA ASP A 48 -9.34 -8.18 3.76
C ASP A 48 -9.41 -9.62 4.31
N GLU A 49 -8.78 -10.57 3.61
CA GLU A 49 -8.71 -11.98 4.02
C GLU A 49 -7.95 -12.20 5.35
N ASN A 50 -6.99 -11.33 5.68
CA ASN A 50 -6.25 -11.42 6.95
C ASN A 50 -6.96 -10.74 8.12
N PHE A 51 -7.94 -9.87 7.87
CA PHE A 51 -8.71 -9.20 8.92
C PHE A 51 -9.94 -9.99 9.39
N GLN A 52 -10.37 -11.02 8.64
CA GLN A 52 -11.52 -11.88 8.97
C GLN A 52 -11.16 -13.16 9.75
N ARG A 53 -9.93 -13.30 10.25
CA ARG A 53 -9.47 -14.45 11.05
C ARG A 53 -9.15 -14.10 12.48
#